data_AF-A0A3A2Z1B3-F1
#
_entry.id   AF-A0A3A2Z1B3-F1
#
_cell.length_a   1.000
_cell.length_b   1.000
_cell.length_c   1.000
_cell.angle_alpha   90.00
_cell.angle_beta   90.00
_cell.angle_gamma   90.00
#
_symmetry.space_group_name_H-M   'P 1'
#
loop_
_entity.id
_entity.type
_entity.pdbx_description
1 polymer ?
#
loop_
_entity_poly.entity_id
_entity_poly.type
_entity_poly.pdbx_seq_one_letter_code
_entity_poly.pdbx_strand_id
1 'polypeptide(L)'
;MPGKGRVQLTGKLGDVLKESVEVALSWVKAHSYDLGLTHDRDEDIMEKRAIHVHCPAGAVPKDGPSAGLAHTVALISLFSGKTVPPTIAMTGE
;
A
#
# COMPACT_ATOMS: atom_id res chain seq x y z
N MET A 1 3.27 -10.01 -6.61
CA MET A 1 4.00 -11.26 -6.93
C MET A 1 3.20 -12.45 -6.42
N PRO A 2 3.30 -13.66 -7.01
CA PRO A 2 2.75 -14.86 -6.38
C PRO A 2 3.32 -15.02 -4.96
N GLY A 3 2.46 -15.26 -3.97
CA GLY A 3 2.89 -15.29 -2.57
C GLY A 3 1.76 -15.64 -1.62
N LYS A 4 2.02 -15.52 -0.31
CA LYS A 4 1.09 -15.91 0.77
C LYS A 4 0.71 -14.72 1.66
N GLY A 5 0.08 -13.69 1.10
CA GLY A 5 -0.43 -12.54 1.84
C GLY A 5 0.61 -11.66 2.55
N ARG A 6 1.90 -11.81 2.24
CA ARG A 6 2.98 -11.09 2.95
C ARG A 6 3.24 -9.73 2.33
N VAL A 7 3.55 -8.77 3.20
CA VAL A 7 4.10 -7.46 2.83
C VAL A 7 5.57 -7.43 3.23
N GLN A 8 6.44 -7.09 2.28
CA GLN A 8 7.84 -6.78 2.53
C GLN A 8 8.06 -5.29 2.38
N LEU A 9 8.89 -4.71 3.26
CA LEU A 9 9.13 -3.27 3.32
C LEU A 9 10.64 -3.01 3.20
N THR A 10 11.05 -2.11 2.30
CA THR A 10 12.46 -1.70 2.16
C THR A 10 12.60 -0.18 2.04
N GLY A 11 13.81 0.31 2.33
CA GLY A 11 14.15 1.74 2.23
C GLY A 11 14.35 2.45 3.57
N LYS A 12 14.82 1.75 4.61
CA LYS A 12 15.09 2.30 5.96
C LYS A 12 13.89 3.04 6.56
N LEU A 13 12.75 2.35 6.62
CA LEU A 13 11.52 2.87 7.23
C LEU A 13 11.57 2.70 8.74
N GLY A 14 11.19 3.76 9.46
CA GLY A 14 10.89 3.69 10.89
C GLY A 14 9.61 2.90 11.15
N ASP A 15 9.35 2.60 12.41
CA ASP A 15 8.27 1.69 12.79
C ASP A 15 6.88 2.30 12.52
N VAL A 16 6.72 3.62 12.68
CA VAL A 16 5.46 4.33 12.40
C VAL A 16 5.09 4.20 10.93
N LEU A 17 6.09 4.28 10.04
CA LEU A 17 5.85 4.20 8.61
C LEU A 17 5.57 2.75 8.15
N LYS A 18 6.12 1.75 8.85
CA LYS A 18 5.76 0.34 8.60
C LYS A 18 4.30 0.08 8.97
N GLU A 19 3.88 0.55 10.15
CA GLU A 19 2.49 0.47 10.59
C GLU A 19 1.55 1.17 9.59
N SER A 20 1.93 2.36 9.10
CA SER A 20 1.18 3.08 8.07
C SER A 20 0.91 2.25 6.81
N VAL A 21 1.88 1.44 6.35
CA VAL A 21 1.67 0.55 5.19
C VAL A 21 0.71 -0.60 5.52
N GLU A 22 0.80 -1.17 6.72
CA GLU A 22 -0.09 -2.24 7.16
C GLU A 22 -1.53 -1.77 7.31
N VAL A 23 -1.73 -0.56 7.84
CA VAL A 23 -3.05 0.10 7.94
C VAL A 23 -3.60 0.37 6.55
N ALA A 24 -2.80 0.94 5.64
CA ALA A 24 -3.21 1.18 4.26
C ALA A 24 -3.65 -0.10 3.56
N LEU A 25 -2.89 -1.20 3.72
CA LEU A 25 -3.27 -2.50 3.15
C LEU A 25 -4.58 -3.03 3.75
N SER A 26 -4.73 -2.94 5.07
CA SER A 26 -5.94 -3.39 5.76
C SER A 26 -7.17 -2.64 5.28
N TRP A 27 -7.04 -1.32 5.09
CA TRP A 27 -8.11 -0.48 4.56
C TRP A 27 -8.47 -0.86 3.11
N VAL A 28 -7.46 -1.04 2.24
CA VAL A 28 -7.68 -1.44 0.84
C VAL A 28 -8.34 -2.82 0.74
N LYS A 29 -7.95 -3.77 1.60
CA LYS A 29 -8.61 -5.09 1.70
C LYS A 29 -10.09 -4.95 2.07
N ALA A 30 -10.39 -4.17 3.11
CA ALA A 30 -11.75 -3.97 3.62
C ALA A 30 -12.68 -3.30 2.59
N HIS A 31 -12.14 -2.44 1.72
CA HIS A 31 -12.91 -1.71 0.70
C HIS A 31 -12.70 -2.26 -0.72
N SER A 32 -12.10 -3.44 -0.84
CA SER A 32 -11.68 -3.99 -2.14
C SER A 32 -12.85 -4.18 -3.12
N TYR A 33 -14.01 -4.62 -2.63
CA TYR A 33 -15.23 -4.74 -3.42
C TYR A 33 -15.76 -3.38 -3.88
N ASP A 34 -15.88 -2.42 -2.96
CA ASP A 34 -16.41 -1.07 -3.26
C ASP A 34 -15.51 -0.30 -4.24
N LEU A 35 -14.20 -0.57 -4.20
CA LEU A 35 -13.20 -0.02 -5.12
C LEU A 35 -13.14 -0.77 -6.47
N GLY A 36 -13.87 -1.87 -6.64
CA GLY A 36 -13.86 -2.71 -7.84
C GLY A 36 -12.55 -3.47 -8.06
N LEU A 37 -11.84 -3.79 -6.97
CA LEU A 37 -10.59 -4.58 -7.00
C LEU A 37 -10.85 -6.10 -6.95
N THR A 38 -12.05 -6.50 -6.54
CA THR A 38 -12.58 -7.88 -6.55
C THR A 38 -14.04 -7.88 -7.01
N HIS A 39 -14.51 -9.04 -7.48
CA HIS A 39 -15.89 -9.30 -7.85
C HIS A 39 -16.76 -9.79 -6.69
N ASP A 40 -16.16 -10.21 -5.57
CA ASP A 40 -16.84 -10.77 -4.40
C ASP A 40 -16.48 -9.98 -3.14
N ARG A 41 -17.43 -9.81 -2.22
CA ARG A 41 -17.20 -9.11 -0.95
C ARG A 41 -16.32 -9.90 0.01
N ASP A 42 -16.32 -11.23 -0.13
CA ASP A 42 -15.61 -12.14 0.76
C ASP A 42 -14.22 -12.57 0.21
N GLU A 43 -13.82 -12.09 -0.98
CA GLU A 43 -12.52 -12.42 -1.57
C GLU A 43 -11.38 -11.62 -0.91
N ASP A 44 -10.40 -12.33 -0.34
CA ASP A 44 -9.14 -11.71 0.08
C ASP A 44 -8.20 -11.52 -1.12
N ILE A 45 -8.13 -10.28 -1.61
CA ILE A 45 -7.24 -9.87 -2.71
C ILE A 45 -5.75 -10.18 -2.45
N MET A 46 -5.34 -10.44 -1.20
CA MET A 46 -3.96 -10.77 -0.82
C MET A 46 -3.67 -12.28 -0.71
N GLU A 47 -4.67 -13.17 -0.70
CA GLU A 47 -4.49 -14.60 -0.35
C GLU A 47 -3.35 -15.27 -1.14
N LYS A 48 -3.31 -15.03 -2.46
CA LYS A 48 -2.34 -15.62 -3.39
C LYS A 48 -1.24 -14.65 -3.83
N ARG A 49 -1.11 -13.51 -3.13
CA ARG A 49 -0.24 -12.41 -3.54
C ARG A 49 0.70 -12.01 -2.40
N ALA A 50 1.92 -11.64 -2.77
CA ALA A 50 2.83 -10.91 -1.91
C ALA A 50 3.13 -9.55 -2.52
N ILE A 51 3.24 -8.55 -1.64
CA ILE A 51 3.55 -7.17 -1.99
C ILE A 51 4.90 -6.80 -1.40
N HIS A 52 5.67 -6.06 -2.17
CA HIS A 52 6.88 -5.41 -1.69
C HIS A 52 6.70 -3.91 -1.86
N VAL A 53 6.67 -3.18 -0.76
CA VAL A 53 6.67 -1.71 -0.75
C VAL A 53 8.10 -1.23 -0.54
N HIS A 54 8.58 -0.45 -1.49
CA HIS A 54 9.85 0.24 -1.37
C HIS A 54 9.59 1.73 -1.22
N CYS A 55 10.07 2.31 -0.13
CA CYS A 55 10.01 3.73 0.10
C CYS A 55 11.43 4.29 0.11
N PRO A 56 11.89 4.92 -0.99
CA PRO A 56 13.26 5.41 -1.08
C PRO A 56 13.56 6.40 0.03
N ALA A 57 14.59 6.14 0.83
CA ALA A 57 15.12 7.11 1.79
C ALA A 57 16.40 7.74 1.23
N GLY A 58 16.58 9.03 1.54
CA GLY A 58 17.88 9.70 1.40
C GLY A 58 18.76 9.41 2.61
N ALA A 59 19.48 10.43 3.09
CA ALA A 59 20.32 10.31 4.29
C ALA A 59 19.53 10.28 5.61
N VAL A 60 18.31 10.83 5.63
CA VAL A 60 17.48 10.97 6.84
C VAL A 60 16.43 9.87 6.90
N PRO A 61 16.33 9.10 8.01
CA PRO A 61 15.28 8.12 8.22
C PRO A 61 13.89 8.75 8.14
N LYS A 62 12.94 8.05 7.51
CA LYS A 62 11.54 8.47 7.46
C LYS A 62 10.77 7.71 8.52
N ASP A 63 10.32 8.43 9.54
CA ASP A 63 9.55 7.86 10.66
C ASP A 63 8.39 8.80 11.01
N GLY A 64 7.35 8.76 10.19
CA GLY A 64 6.15 9.55 10.39
C GLY A 64 4.98 9.00 9.57
N PRO A 65 3.73 9.26 9.98
CA PRO A 65 2.55 8.64 9.37
C PRO A 65 2.11 9.31 8.06
N SER A 66 2.74 10.43 7.69
CA SER A 66 2.29 11.38 6.65
C SER A 66 2.25 10.86 5.21
N ALA A 67 2.54 9.58 4.98
CA ALA A 67 2.51 8.93 3.67
C ALA A 67 1.41 7.84 3.55
N GLY A 68 0.54 7.67 4.55
CA GLY A 68 -0.54 6.68 4.54
C GLY A 68 -1.43 6.79 3.30
N LEU A 69 -1.84 8.00 2.94
CA LEU A 69 -2.62 8.26 1.72
C LEU A 69 -1.89 7.84 0.43
N ALA A 70 -0.58 8.08 0.36
CA ALA A 70 0.23 7.69 -0.79
C ALA A 70 0.36 6.17 -0.90
N HIS A 71 0.53 5.46 0.22
CA HIS A 71 0.55 4.00 0.26
C HIS A 71 -0.78 3.40 -0.21
N THR A 72 -1.91 3.93 0.28
CA THR A 72 -3.25 3.50 -0.11
C THR A 72 -3.46 3.64 -1.62
N VAL A 73 -3.13 4.81 -2.18
CA VAL A 73 -3.28 5.08 -3.62
C VAL A 73 -2.37 4.18 -4.46
N ALA A 74 -1.13 3.95 -4.01
CA ALA A 74 -0.20 3.04 -4.67
C ALA A 74 -0.72 1.59 -4.69
N LEU A 75 -1.32 1.11 -3.58
CA LEU A 75 -1.92 -0.21 -3.50
C LEU A 75 -3.14 -0.33 -4.42
N ILE A 76 -4.05 0.65 -4.41
CA ILE A 76 -5.21 0.68 -5.31
C ILE A 76 -4.76 0.68 -6.77
N SER A 77 -3.77 1.50 -7.11
CA SER A 77 -3.15 1.55 -8.45
C SER A 77 -2.62 0.17 -8.85
N LEU A 78 -1.87 -0.49 -7.95
CA LEU A 78 -1.30 -1.81 -8.18
C LEU A 78 -2.37 -2.88 -8.45
N PHE A 79 -3.45 -2.90 -7.68
CA PHE A 79 -4.51 -3.91 -7.82
C PHE A 79 -5.45 -3.64 -9.00
N SER A 80 -5.74 -2.37 -9.28
CA SER A 80 -6.65 -1.98 -10.37
C SER A 80 -5.97 -1.92 -11.74
N GLY A 81 -4.63 -1.89 -11.79
CA GLY A 81 -3.86 -1.66 -13.02
C GLY A 81 -3.95 -0.23 -13.55
N LYS A 82 -4.53 0.71 -12.78
CA LYS A 82 -4.66 2.11 -13.17
C LYS A 82 -3.43 2.90 -12.72
N THR A 83 -2.87 3.71 -13.61
CA THR A 83 -1.67 4.52 -13.32
C THR A 83 -2.01 5.77 -12.50
N VAL A 84 -1.16 6.10 -11.52
CA VAL A 84 -1.22 7.39 -10.81
C VAL A 84 -0.59 8.49 -11.67
N PRO A 85 -1.24 9.67 -11.85
CA PRO A 85 -0.66 10.78 -12.60
C PRO A 85 0.66 11.28 -11.98
N PRO A 86 1.73 11.47 -12.78
CA PRO A 86 3.04 11.88 -12.26
C PRO A 86 3.09 13.36 -11.81
N THR A 87 2.04 14.13 -12.09
CA THR A 87 1.93 15.56 -11.74
C THR A 87 1.30 15.81 -10.38
N ILE A 88 0.96 14.76 -9.62
CA ILE A 88 0.31 14.86 -8.32
C ILE A 88 1.31 14.54 -7.21
N ALA A 89 1.46 15.46 -6.26
CA ALA A 89 2.11 15.21 -4.99
C ALA A 89 1.06 14.89 -3.92
N MET A 90 1.37 13.99 -2.99
CA MET A 90 0.43 13.50 -1.98
C MET A 90 1.09 13.49 -0.61
N THR A 91 0.32 13.88 0.42
CA THR A 91 0.65 13.69 1.82
C THR A 91 -0.65 13.53 2.61
N GLY A 92 -0.59 12.77 3.69
CA GLY A 92 -1.72 12.51 4.56
C GLY A 92 -1.50 11.20 5.31
N GLU A 93 -2.00 11.18 6.53
CA GLU A 93 -2.04 10.00 7.41
C GLU A 93 -3.25 9.13 7.06
#